data_AF-A0ABD3FDV3-F1
#
_entry.id   AF-A0ABD3FDV3-F1
#
_cell.length_a   1.000
_cell.length_b   1.000
_cell.length_c   1.000
_cell.angle_alpha   90.00
_cell.angle_beta   90.00
_cell.angle_gamma   90.00
#
_symmetry.space_group_name_H-M   'P 1'
#
loop_
_entity.id
_entity.type
_entity.pdbx_description
1 polymer ?
#
loop_
_entity_poly.entity_id
_entity_poly.type
_entity_poly.pdbx_seq_one_letter_code
_entity_poly.pdbx_strand_id
1 'polypeptide(L)'
;MAAVHDEGGTAPHIGKRLKKRILLRLGNWKKEIDDQLRRIWWAWCSIGTALPWQIRNQVVHEGVKWTAKSQLEFMWRRGLQQLYAVARSERLRANLRIQGLYLQICLESLEEVTVEAPPGKSLPVAATWRQQKLLELPRRLTLFQVANNA
;
A
#
# COMPACT_ATOMS: atom_id res chain seq x y z
N MET A 1 -23.27 -34.41 -7.15
CA MET A 1 -23.18 -33.20 -6.29
C MET A 1 -21.72 -32.95 -6.00
N ALA A 2 -21.05 -32.20 -6.87
CA ALA A 2 -19.67 -31.77 -6.64
C ALA A 2 -19.72 -30.38 -5.99
N ALA A 3 -19.19 -30.27 -4.77
CA ALA A 3 -19.08 -29.01 -4.05
C ALA A 3 -18.13 -28.08 -4.82
N VAL A 4 -18.65 -26.91 -5.18
CA VAL A 4 -17.93 -25.84 -5.86
C VAL A 4 -16.84 -25.30 -4.92
N HIS A 5 -15.67 -25.12 -5.54
CA HIS A 5 -14.41 -24.69 -4.96
C HIS A 5 -14.50 -23.47 -4.05
N ASP A 6 -13.70 -23.54 -2.99
CA ASP A 6 -13.24 -22.44 -2.15
C ASP A 6 -12.49 -21.42 -3.02
N GLU A 7 -13.19 -20.39 -3.52
CA GLU A 7 -12.59 -19.22 -4.19
C GLU A 7 -12.55 -18.00 -3.25
N GLY A 8 -11.97 -18.19 -2.07
CA GLY A 8 -11.42 -17.08 -1.29
C GLY A 8 -10.19 -16.53 -2.00
N GLY A 9 -10.37 -15.46 -2.80
CA GLY A 9 -9.30 -14.80 -3.57
C GLY A 9 -7.99 -14.67 -2.79
N THR A 10 -7.03 -15.53 -3.09
CA THR A 10 -5.76 -15.60 -2.36
C THR A 10 -4.89 -14.42 -2.77
N ALA A 11 -4.37 -13.68 -1.79
CA ALA A 11 -3.45 -12.56 -2.07
C ALA A 11 -2.22 -13.06 -2.85
N PRO A 12 -1.74 -12.29 -3.85
CA PRO A 12 -0.62 -12.71 -4.68
C PRO A 12 0.65 -12.88 -3.84
N HIS A 13 1.52 -13.80 -4.29
CA HIS A 13 2.80 -14.05 -3.64
C HIS A 13 3.62 -12.75 -3.52
N ILE A 14 4.03 -12.40 -2.30
CA ILE A 14 4.83 -11.19 -2.04
C ILE A 14 6.19 -11.33 -2.73
N GLY A 15 6.53 -10.38 -3.61
CA GLY A 15 7.79 -10.40 -4.34
C GLY A 15 9.01 -10.39 -3.41
N LYS A 16 10.06 -11.14 -3.76
CA LYS A 16 11.32 -11.25 -2.97
C LYS A 16 11.93 -9.87 -2.63
N ARG A 17 11.80 -8.89 -3.54
CA ARG A 17 12.30 -7.51 -3.35
C ARG A 17 11.56 -6.78 -2.24
N LEU A 18 10.23 -6.82 -2.25
CA LEU A 18 9.40 -6.20 -1.23
C LEU A 18 9.64 -6.85 0.14
N LYS A 19 9.71 -8.18 0.18
CA LYS A 19 10.04 -8.91 1.40
C LYS A 19 11.39 -8.48 1.99
N LYS A 20 12.43 -8.38 1.15
CA LYS A 20 13.77 -7.92 1.57
C LYS A 20 13.72 -6.49 2.12
N ARG A 21 13.02 -5.57 1.47
CA ARG A 21 12.88 -4.17 1.91
C ARG A 21 12.19 -4.05 3.27
N ILE A 22 11.11 -4.80 3.47
CA ILE A 22 10.39 -4.81 4.75
C ILE A 22 11.27 -5.38 5.87
N LEU A 23 12.00 -6.48 5.59
CA LEU A 23 12.93 -7.09 6.55
C LEU A 23 14.06 -6.13 6.93
N LEU A 24 14.61 -5.37 5.98
CA LEU A 24 15.63 -4.35 6.27
C LEU A 24 15.13 -3.28 7.25
N ARG A 25 13.82 -2.97 7.26
CA ARG A 25 13.23 -1.94 8.12
C ARG A 25 12.78 -2.47 9.49
N LEU A 26 12.26 -3.69 9.53
CA LEU A 26 11.62 -4.26 10.73
C LEU A 26 12.46 -5.34 11.43
N GLY A 27 13.57 -5.76 10.83
CA GLY A 27 14.46 -6.81 11.31
C GLY A 27 13.88 -8.22 11.13
N ASN A 28 12.62 -8.41 11.50
CA ASN A 28 11.95 -9.72 11.51
C ASN A 28 10.64 -9.71 10.72
N TRP A 29 10.30 -10.87 10.14
CA TRP A 29 8.98 -11.10 9.56
C TRP A 29 7.99 -11.46 10.67
N LYS A 30 6.84 -10.77 10.73
CA LYS A 30 5.77 -11.04 11.70
C LYS A 30 4.43 -11.17 10.99
N LYS A 31 3.47 -11.87 11.61
CA LYS A 31 2.13 -12.10 11.03
C LYS A 31 1.41 -10.78 10.72
N GLU A 32 1.61 -9.75 11.53
CA GLU A 32 1.01 -8.43 11.33
C GLU A 32 1.42 -7.82 9.99
N ILE A 33 2.63 -8.11 9.49
CA ILE A 33 3.11 -7.67 8.18
C ILE A 33 2.31 -8.35 7.07
N ASP A 34 2.11 -9.67 7.17
CA ASP A 34 1.29 -10.42 6.21
C ASP A 34 -0.14 -9.88 6.18
N ASP A 35 -0.72 -9.62 7.35
CA ASP A 35 -2.06 -9.05 7.47
C ASP A 35 -2.13 -7.67 6.80
N GLN A 36 -1.14 -6.78 7.01
CA GLN A 36 -1.11 -5.48 6.35
C GLN A 36 -0.95 -5.59 4.83
N LEU A 37 -0.11 -6.51 4.33
CA LEU A 37 0.06 -6.71 2.89
C LEU A 37 -1.21 -7.26 2.24
N ARG A 38 -1.94 -8.16 2.92
CA ARG A 38 -3.26 -8.61 2.48
C ARG A 38 -4.28 -7.46 2.46
N ARG A 39 -4.27 -6.60 3.47
CA ARG A 39 -5.14 -5.41 3.51
C ARG A 39 -4.86 -4.45 2.36
N ILE A 40 -3.58 -4.20 2.07
CA ILE A 40 -3.16 -3.39 0.92
C ILE A 40 -3.68 -4.02 -0.37
N TRP A 41 -3.53 -5.33 -0.54
CA TRP A 41 -4.04 -6.05 -1.72
C TRP A 41 -5.56 -5.88 -1.88
N TRP A 42 -6.35 -6.17 -0.85
CA TRP A 42 -7.81 -6.03 -0.91
C TRP A 42 -8.27 -4.60 -1.18
N ALA A 43 -7.57 -3.63 -0.59
CA ALA A 43 -7.81 -2.22 -0.87
C ALA A 43 -7.52 -1.90 -2.34
N TRP A 44 -6.42 -2.41 -2.92
CA TRP A 44 -6.15 -2.25 -4.35
C TRP A 44 -7.19 -2.89 -5.26
N CYS A 45 -7.72 -4.07 -4.91
CA CYS A 45 -8.82 -4.69 -5.65
C CYS A 45 -10.07 -3.78 -5.64
N SER A 46 -10.37 -3.16 -4.50
CA SER A 46 -11.54 -2.28 -4.36
C SER A 46 -11.34 -0.92 -5.05
N ILE A 47 -10.13 -0.35 -4.95
CA ILE A 47 -9.77 0.91 -5.61
C ILE A 47 -9.72 0.72 -7.14
N GLY A 48 -9.23 -0.45 -7.57
CA GLY A 48 -9.12 -0.84 -8.98
C GLY A 48 -10.46 -0.90 -9.70
N THR A 49 -11.57 -1.10 -8.99
CA THR A 49 -12.93 -1.05 -9.58
C THR A 49 -13.52 0.36 -9.52
N ALA A 50 -13.24 1.13 -8.47
CA ALA A 50 -13.80 2.47 -8.26
C ALA A 50 -13.16 3.57 -9.14
N LEU A 51 -11.83 3.57 -9.29
CA LEU A 51 -11.14 4.64 -10.03
C LEU A 51 -11.40 4.64 -11.54
N PRO A 52 -11.54 3.49 -12.24
CA PRO A 52 -11.95 3.49 -13.64
C PRO A 52 -13.33 4.11 -13.86
N TRP A 53 -14.25 3.94 -12.91
CA TRP A 53 -15.56 4.60 -12.96
C TRP A 53 -15.43 6.12 -12.86
N GLN A 54 -14.54 6.63 -11.99
CA GLN A 54 -14.24 8.07 -11.92
C GLN A 54 -13.64 8.58 -13.22
N ILE A 55 -12.65 7.87 -13.80
CA ILE A 55 -12.05 8.23 -15.08
C ILE A 55 -13.12 8.28 -16.18
N ARG A 56 -14.01 7.28 -16.22
CA ARG A 56 -15.13 7.25 -17.19
C ARG A 56 -16.00 8.49 -17.06
N ASN A 57 -16.38 8.89 -15.84
CA ASN A 57 -17.21 10.07 -15.64
C ASN A 57 -16.51 11.35 -16.12
N GLN A 58 -15.20 11.48 -15.89
CA GLN A 58 -14.42 12.62 -16.38
C GLN A 58 -14.36 12.66 -17.91
N VAL A 59 -14.26 11.51 -18.57
CA VAL A 59 -14.31 11.44 -20.05
C VAL A 59 -15.69 11.84 -20.56
N VAL A 60 -16.75 11.28 -19.99
CA VAL A 60 -18.13 11.43 -20.47
C VAL A 60 -18.71 12.81 -20.18
N HIS A 61 -18.47 13.35 -18.98
CA HIS A 61 -19.13 14.57 -18.50
C HIS A 61 -18.22 15.79 -18.48
N GLU A 62 -16.91 15.61 -18.28
CA GLU A 62 -15.95 16.71 -18.20
C GLU A 62 -15.11 16.86 -19.48
N GLY A 63 -15.29 15.96 -20.47
CA GLY A 63 -14.57 15.98 -21.74
C GLY A 63 -13.07 15.73 -21.62
N VAL A 64 -12.61 15.19 -20.48
CA VAL A 64 -11.18 14.97 -20.20
C VAL A 64 -10.64 13.87 -21.10
N LYS A 65 -9.52 14.14 -21.79
CA LYS A 65 -8.81 13.15 -22.59
C LYS A 65 -7.76 12.44 -21.75
N TRP A 66 -7.92 11.14 -21.58
CA TRP A 66 -7.01 10.29 -20.82
C TRP A 66 -6.17 9.42 -21.75
N THR A 67 -4.88 9.30 -21.47
CA THR A 67 -3.99 8.31 -22.11
C THR A 67 -3.84 7.10 -21.19
N ALA A 68 -3.55 5.91 -21.71
CA ALA A 68 -3.34 4.72 -20.86
C ALA A 68 -2.28 4.95 -19.77
N LYS A 69 -1.21 5.68 -20.11
CA LYS A 69 -0.16 6.07 -19.16
C LYS A 69 -0.71 6.99 -18.07
N SER A 70 -1.41 8.07 -18.44
CA SER A 70 -1.93 9.02 -17.46
C SER A 70 -3.03 8.42 -16.58
N GLN A 71 -3.84 7.48 -17.11
CA GLN A 71 -4.81 6.72 -16.30
C GLN A 71 -4.11 5.88 -15.24
N LEU A 72 -3.07 5.13 -15.61
CA LEU A 72 -2.31 4.33 -14.65
C LEU A 72 -1.63 5.20 -13.59
N GLU A 73 -1.02 6.33 -13.99
CA GLU A 73 -0.43 7.31 -13.06
C GLU A 73 -1.46 7.88 -12.09
N PHE A 74 -2.65 8.24 -12.59
CA PHE A 74 -3.75 8.73 -11.77
C PHE A 74 -4.22 7.66 -10.79
N MET A 75 -4.47 6.45 -11.27
CA MET A 75 -4.95 5.33 -10.45
C MET A 75 -3.96 4.97 -9.35
N TRP A 76 -2.68 4.87 -9.71
CA TRP A 76 -1.60 4.60 -8.76
C TRP A 76 -1.51 5.68 -7.69
N ARG A 77 -1.47 6.95 -8.10
CA ARG A 77 -1.36 8.09 -7.18
C ARG A 77 -2.56 8.18 -6.24
N ARG A 78 -3.78 8.06 -6.77
CA ARG A 78 -5.02 8.12 -5.96
C ARG A 78 -5.13 6.93 -5.01
N GLY A 79 -4.79 5.73 -5.46
CA GLY A 79 -4.84 4.55 -4.61
C GLY A 79 -3.84 4.62 -3.45
N LEU A 80 -2.60 5.03 -3.73
CA LEU A 80 -1.61 5.25 -2.67
C LEU A 80 -2.04 6.35 -1.69
N GLN A 81 -2.60 7.47 -2.19
CA GLN A 81 -3.11 8.54 -1.32
C GLN A 81 -4.19 8.04 -0.36
N GLN A 82 -5.14 7.23 -0.82
CA GLN A 82 -6.18 6.66 0.02
C GLN A 82 -5.59 5.71 1.07
N LEU A 83 -4.69 4.81 0.67
CA LEU A 83 -4.00 3.89 1.58
C LEU A 83 -3.19 4.62 2.64
N TYR A 84 -2.51 5.71 2.29
CA TYR A 84 -1.80 6.54 3.25
C TYR A 84 -2.72 7.31 4.19
N ALA A 85 -3.88 7.76 3.71
CA ALA A 85 -4.88 8.38 4.57
C ALA A 85 -5.40 7.38 5.62
N VAL A 86 -5.64 6.13 5.23
CA VAL A 86 -6.00 5.04 6.15
C VAL A 86 -4.89 4.79 7.17
N ALA A 87 -3.65 4.59 6.72
CA ALA A 87 -2.52 4.36 7.60
C ALA A 87 -2.32 5.52 8.60
N ARG A 88 -2.44 6.76 8.14
CA ARG A 88 -2.35 7.96 8.99
C ARG A 88 -3.47 7.99 10.02
N SER A 89 -4.72 7.73 9.60
CA SER A 89 -5.87 7.68 10.49
C SER A 89 -5.69 6.62 11.59
N GLU A 90 -5.24 5.42 11.22
CA GLU A 90 -4.99 4.33 12.17
C GLU A 90 -3.86 4.65 13.14
N ARG A 91 -2.78 5.31 12.69
CA ARG A 91 -1.69 5.76 13.57
C ARG A 91 -2.15 6.74 14.64
N LEU A 92 -3.14 7.58 14.34
CA LEU A 92 -3.67 8.56 15.27
C LEU A 92 -4.58 7.90 16.32
N ARG A 93 -5.23 6.78 16.00
CA ARG A 93 -6.09 6.02 16.91
C ARG A 93 -5.27 5.13 17.84
N ALA A 94 -5.42 5.29 19.16
CA ALA A 94 -4.60 4.57 20.14
C ALA A 94 -4.65 3.04 19.97
N ASN A 95 -5.85 2.49 19.76
CA ASN A 95 -6.08 1.04 19.62
C ASN A 95 -5.57 0.45 18.29
N LEU A 96 -5.36 1.27 17.26
CA LEU A 96 -4.90 0.83 15.93
C LEU A 96 -3.50 1.35 15.59
N ARG A 97 -2.83 2.02 16.53
CA ARG A 97 -1.58 2.74 16.25
C ARG A 97 -0.49 1.83 15.71
N ILE A 98 -0.34 0.64 16.28
CA ILE A 98 0.63 -0.36 15.84
C ILE A 98 0.30 -0.84 14.42
N GLN A 99 -0.97 -1.14 14.14
CA GLN A 99 -1.42 -1.56 12.81
C GLN A 99 -1.16 -0.48 11.77
N GLY A 100 -1.50 0.78 12.08
CA GLY A 100 -1.24 1.91 11.20
C GLY A 100 0.26 2.14 10.94
N LEU A 101 1.14 1.88 11.93
CA LEU A 101 2.58 1.93 11.74
C LEU A 101 3.07 0.81 10.80
N TYR A 102 2.63 -0.43 11.00
CA TYR A 102 2.95 -1.53 10.08
C TYR A 102 2.44 -1.27 8.67
N LEU A 103 1.22 -0.78 8.52
CA LEU A 103 0.60 -0.48 7.23
C LEU A 103 1.42 0.58 6.49
N GLN A 104 1.82 1.64 7.19
CA GLN A 104 2.65 2.69 6.61
C GLN A 104 4.02 2.17 6.17
N ILE A 105 4.67 1.34 6.98
CA ILE A 105 5.97 0.75 6.63
C ILE A 105 5.86 -0.15 5.39
N CYS A 106 4.78 -0.94 5.28
CA CYS A 106 4.52 -1.78 4.12
C CYS A 106 4.31 -0.93 2.85
N LEU A 107 3.52 0.15 2.94
CA LEU A 107 3.27 1.05 1.81
C LEU A 107 4.54 1.78 1.35
N GLU A 108 5.37 2.26 2.28
CA GLU A 108 6.65 2.89 1.95
C GLU A 108 7.61 1.91 1.29
N SER A 109 7.65 0.66 1.77
CA SER A 109 8.47 -0.39 1.16
C SER A 109 7.98 -0.74 -0.24
N LEU A 110 6.66 -0.74 -0.48
CA LEU A 110 6.07 -0.96 -1.79
C LEU A 110 6.49 0.15 -2.77
N GLU A 111 6.36 1.41 -2.35
CA GLU A 111 6.70 2.58 -3.15
C GLU A 111 8.21 2.60 -3.53
N GLU A 112 9.11 2.26 -2.60
CA GLU A 112 10.54 2.14 -2.91
C GLU A 112 10.84 1.07 -3.96
N VAL A 113 10.25 -0.11 -3.85
CA VAL A 113 10.45 -1.19 -4.83
C VAL A 113 9.99 -0.77 -6.22
N THR A 114 8.97 0.09 -6.32
CA THR A 114 8.49 0.60 -7.60
C THR A 114 9.42 1.61 -8.25
N VAL A 115 10.14 2.42 -7.45
CA VAL A 115 11.15 3.38 -7.92
C VAL A 115 12.41 2.65 -8.42
N GLU A 116 12.77 1.54 -7.78
CA GLU A 116 13.96 0.73 -8.14
C GLU A 116 13.76 -0.24 -9.32
N ALA A 117 12.55 -0.28 -9.90
CA ALA A 117 12.27 -1.16 -11.02
C ALA A 117 12.95 -0.67 -12.30
N PRO A 118 13.52 -1.57 -13.14
CA PRO A 118 14.17 -1.19 -14.38
C PRO A 118 13.21 -0.44 -15.32
N PRO A 119 13.73 0.52 -16.13
CA PRO A 119 12.90 1.34 -17.02
C PRO A 119 12.15 0.44 -18.00
N GLY A 120 10.82 0.53 -17.98
CA GLY A 120 9.91 -0.30 -18.79
C GLY A 120 8.99 -1.25 -17.99
N LYS A 121 9.27 -1.47 -16.70
CA LYS A 121 8.36 -2.20 -15.77
C LYS A 121 8.07 -1.42 -14.48
N SER A 122 8.57 -0.20 -14.38
CA SER A 122 8.34 0.66 -13.22
C SER A 122 6.90 1.17 -13.21
N LEU A 123 6.26 1.03 -12.05
CA LEU A 123 5.02 1.74 -11.77
C LEU A 123 5.32 3.25 -11.71
N PRO A 124 4.29 4.10 -11.88
CA PRO A 124 4.43 5.55 -11.82
C PRO A 124 5.29 6.02 -10.63
N VAL A 125 6.23 6.92 -10.91
CA VAL A 125 7.18 7.43 -9.91
C VAL A 125 6.42 7.99 -8.70
N ALA A 126 6.89 7.59 -7.52
CA ALA A 126 6.44 8.09 -6.22
C ALA A 126 6.30 9.61 -6.21
N ALA A 127 5.22 10.11 -5.59
CA ALA A 127 4.92 11.52 -5.64
C ALA A 127 5.87 12.34 -4.74
N THR A 128 6.37 13.47 -5.24
CA THR A 128 7.41 14.32 -4.63
C THR A 128 7.08 14.88 -3.24
N TRP A 129 5.80 14.90 -2.84
CA TRP A 129 5.35 15.45 -1.55
C TRP A 129 5.76 14.62 -0.30
N ARG A 130 6.58 13.59 -0.46
CA ARG A 130 6.72 12.52 0.54
C ARG A 130 8.13 12.24 1.06
N GLN A 131 9.14 13.03 0.70
CA GLN A 131 10.55 12.77 1.03
C GLN A 131 10.97 12.96 2.51
N GLN A 132 10.11 12.78 3.54
CA GLN A 132 10.55 12.93 4.94
C GLN A 132 10.15 11.81 5.93
N LYS A 133 11.20 11.39 6.66
CA LYS A 133 11.31 10.55 7.88
C LYS A 133 11.21 9.02 7.73
N LEU A 134 12.06 8.48 6.86
CA LEU A 134 12.29 7.03 6.64
C LEU A 134 12.85 6.25 7.84
N LEU A 135 13.57 6.89 8.76
CA LEU A 135 14.24 6.20 9.88
C LEU A 135 13.50 6.30 11.23
N GLU A 136 12.44 7.10 11.33
CA GLU A 136 11.73 7.29 12.60
C GLU A 136 10.62 6.27 12.85
N LEU A 137 10.03 5.70 11.80
CA LEU A 137 8.85 4.83 11.97
C LEU A 137 9.17 3.49 12.64
N PRO A 138 10.24 2.76 12.27
CA PRO A 138 10.61 1.54 12.98
C PRO A 138 10.98 1.82 14.45
N ARG A 139 11.68 2.92 14.72
CA ARG A 139 12.02 3.33 16.10
C ARG A 139 10.77 3.61 16.93
N ARG A 140 9.80 4.35 16.38
CA ARG A 140 8.52 4.64 17.05
C ARG A 140 7.73 3.36 17.31
N LEU A 141 7.72 2.43 16.36
CA LEU A 141 7.08 1.12 16.55
C LEU A 141 7.70 0.34 17.71
N THR A 142 9.04 0.27 17.78
CA THR A 142 9.74 -0.39 18.88
C THR A 142 9.41 0.26 20.23
N LEU A 143 9.43 1.59 20.31
CA LEU A 143 9.07 2.31 21.54
C LEU A 143 7.65 2.01 22.00
N PHE A 144 6.68 1.97 21.08
CA PHE A 144 5.29 1.61 21.42
C PHE A 144 5.14 0.15 21.86
N GLN A 145 5.89 -0.78 21.26
CA GLN A 145 5.87 -2.18 21.68
C GLN A 145 6.46 -2.36 23.08
N VAL A 146 7.54 -1.66 23.42
CA VAL A 146 8.11 -1.67 24.77
C VAL A 146 7.12 -1.07 25.78
N ALA A 147 6.51 0.07 25.46
CA ALA A 147 5.57 0.74 26.36
C ALA A 147 4.27 -0.03 26.64
N ASN A 148 3.83 -0.88 25.70
CA ASN A 148 2.63 -1.69 25.88
C ASN A 148 2.89 -3.08 26.52
N ASN A 149 4.15 -3.51 26.60
CA ASN A 149 4.56 -4.78 27.19
C ASN A 149 5.17 -4.62 28.60
N ALA A 150 5.27 -3.39 29.10
CA ALA A 150 5.71 -3.03 30.45
C ALA A 150 4.47 -2.75 31.33
#